data_AF-A0A1M6D917-F1
#
_entry.id   AF-A0A1M6D917-F1
#
_cell.length_a   1.000
_cell.length_b   1.000
_cell.length_c   1.000
_cell.angle_alpha   90.00
_cell.angle_beta   90.00
_cell.angle_gamma   90.00
#
_symmetry.space_group_name_H-M   'P 1'
#
loop_
_entity.id
_entity.type
_entity.pdbx_description
1 polymer ?
#
loop_
_entity_poly.entity_id
_entity_poly.type
_entity_poly.pdbx_seq_one_letter_code
_entity_poly.pdbx_strand_id
1 'polypeptide(L)' 'MNKMTFEEAVKKLDEMVQSFNNTDLTLDDAVKNYEEGMKLYKYCKDLVEKAENKFETIGEELK' A
#
# COMPACT_ATOMS: atom_id res chain seq x y z
N MET A 1 -14.50 9.22 -6.40
CA MET A 1 -13.54 9.00 -5.30
C MET A 1 -12.17 8.82 -5.93
N ASN A 2 -11.20 9.70 -5.65
CA ASN A 2 -9.86 9.60 -6.22
C ASN A 2 -9.15 8.37 -5.65
N LYS A 3 -8.64 7.51 -6.54
CA LYS A 3 -7.72 6.44 -6.17
C LYS A 3 -6.37 7.07 -5.83
N MET A 4 -5.78 6.68 -4.71
CA MET A 4 -4.44 7.11 -4.32
C MET A 4 -3.41 6.59 -5.33
N THR A 5 -2.36 7.36 -5.60
CA THR A 5 -1.20 6.86 -6.35
C THR A 5 -0.42 5.82 -5.53
N PHE A 6 0.51 5.12 -6.17
CA PHE A 6 1.39 4.18 -5.48
C PHE A 6 2.25 4.91 -4.43
N GLU A 7 2.83 6.06 -4.80
CA GLU A 7 3.68 6.87 -3.93
C GLU A 7 2.91 7.40 -2.72
N GLU A 8 1.66 7.84 -2.92
CA GLU A 8 0.79 8.26 -1.82
C GLU A 8 0.46 7.09 -0.88
N ALA A 9 0.21 5.90 -1.44
CA ALA A 9 -0.09 4.71 -0.66
C ALA A 9 1.11 4.22 0.16
N VAL A 10 2.31 4.22 -0.43
CA VAL A 10 3.56 3.87 0.26
C VAL A 10 3.86 4.89 1.36
N LYS A 11 3.74 6.19 1.07
CA LYS A 11 3.96 7.23 2.07
C LYS A 11 3.04 7.05 3.28
N LYS A 12 1.76 6.76 3.05
CA LYS A 12 0.80 6.50 4.13
C LYS A 12 1.17 5.23 4.92
N LEU A 13 1.70 4.19 4.27
CA LEU A 13 2.16 2.99 4.95
C LEU A 13 3.36 3.28 5.86
N ASP A 14 4.31 4.09 5.42
CA ASP A 14 5.45 4.53 6.23
C ASP A 14 5.01 5.35 7.45
N GLU A 15 4.06 6.27 7.27
CA GLU A 15 3.46 7.05 8.36
C GLU A 15 2.79 6.13 9.40
N MET A 16 2.07 5.09 8.93
CA MET A 16 1.47 4.10 9.81
C MET A 16 2.52 3.28 10.56
N VAL A 17 3.59 2.84 9.91
CA VAL A 17 4.70 2.14 10.57
C VAL A 17 5.36 3.03 11.63
N GLN A 18 5.53 4.32 11.36
CA GLN A 18 6.06 5.25 12.36
C GLN A 18 5.15 5.39 13.58
N SER A 19 3.82 5.27 13.41
CA SER A 19 2.87 5.30 14.54
C SER A 19 3.05 4.13 15.52
N PHE A 20 3.59 2.99 15.07
CA PHE A 20 3.90 1.85 15.94
C PHE A 20 5.07 2.10 16.90
N ASN A 21 5.87 3.15 16.66
CA ASN A 21 6.96 3.53 17.56
C ASN A 21 6.50 4.47 18.69
N ASN A 22 5.20 4.80 18.76
CA ASN A 22 4.66 5.63 19.83
C ASN A 22 4.48 4.80 21.12
N THR A 23 5.07 5.27 22.23
CA THR A 23 4.97 4.64 23.55
C THR A 23 3.55 4.64 24.14
N ASP A 24 2.65 5.48 23.62
CA ASP A 24 1.27 5.58 24.06
C ASP A 24 0.29 4.72 23.22
N LEU A 25 0.80 3.89 22.30
CA LEU A 25 -0.05 3.04 21.45
C LEU A 25 -0.72 1.95 22.28
N THR A 26 -2.05 1.96 22.29
CA THR A 26 -2.84 0.90 22.95
C THR A 26 -2.90 -0.36 22.08
N LEU A 27 -3.22 -1.51 22.69
CA LEU A 27 -3.39 -2.77 21.95
C LEU A 27 -4.50 -2.67 20.89
N ASP A 28 -5.63 -2.03 21.23
CA ASP A 28 -6.75 -1.87 20.30
C ASP A 28 -6.37 -0.99 19.11
N ASP A 29 -5.59 0.07 19.34
CA ASP A 29 -5.08 0.93 18.27
C ASP A 29 -4.02 0.21 17.43
N ALA A 30 -3.17 -0.61 18.04
CA ALA A 30 -2.22 -1.46 17.32
C ALA A 30 -2.93 -2.45 16.37
N VAL A 31 -4.02 -3.07 16.82
CA VAL A 31 -4.84 -3.98 15.99
C VAL A 31 -5.47 -3.21 14.82
N LYS A 32 -6.08 -2.05 15.07
CA LYS A 32 -6.67 -1.22 14.01
C LYS A 32 -5.63 -0.75 12.98
N ASN A 33 -4.49 -0.25 13.46
CA ASN A 33 -3.39 0.20 12.60
C ASN A 33 -2.84 -0.96 11.76
N TYR A 34 -2.77 -2.17 12.33
CA TYR A 34 -2.35 -3.36 11.59
C TYR A 34 -3.35 -3.72 10.49
N GLU A 35 -4.65 -3.75 10.78
CA GLU A 35 -5.69 -4.04 9.78
C GLU A 35 -5.69 -3.04 8.63
N GLU A 36 -5.58 -1.75 8.95
CA GLU A 36 -5.48 -0.69 7.94
C GLU A 36 -4.19 -0.79 7.14
N GLY A 37 -3.06 -1.11 7.78
CA GLY A 37 -1.77 -1.30 7.13
C GLY A 37 -1.81 -2.47 6.15
N MET A 38 -2.48 -3.57 6.52
CA MET A 38 -2.68 -4.73 5.65
C MET A 38 -3.57 -4.41 4.43
N LYS A 39 -4.62 -3.61 4.61
CA LYS A 39 -5.45 -3.13 3.48
C LYS A 39 -4.63 -2.27 2.52
N LEU A 40 -3.80 -1.38 3.06
CA LEU A 40 -2.96 -0.48 2.28
C LEU A 40 -1.84 -1.24 1.56
N TYR A 41 -1.21 -2.21 2.23
CA TYR A 41 -0.25 -3.13 1.62
C TYR A 41 -0.85 -3.87 0.43
N LYS A 42 -2.05 -4.45 0.60
CA LYS A 42 -2.76 -5.11 -0.49
C LYS A 42 -3.03 -4.16 -1.65
N TYR A 43 -3.45 -2.93 -1.37
CA TYR A 43 -3.65 -1.92 -2.39
C TYR A 43 -2.37 -1.61 -3.19
N CYS A 44 -1.23 -1.43 -2.51
CA CYS A 44 0.06 -1.23 -3.17
C CYS A 44 0.44 -2.43 -4.06
N LYS A 45 0.26 -3.65 -3.56
CA LYS A 45 0.52 -4.87 -4.32
C LYS A 45 -0.32 -4.94 -5.60
N ASP A 46 -1.61 -4.65 -5.51
CA ASP A 46 -2.52 -4.64 -6.65
C ASP A 46 -2.15 -3.56 -7.70
N LEU A 47 -1.55 -2.44 -7.28
CA LEU A 47 -1.05 -1.42 -8.21
C LEU A 47 0.19 -1.88 -8.97
N VAL A 48 1.12 -2.53 -8.28
CA VAL A 48 2.35 -3.08 -8.89
C VAL A 48 1.99 -4.16 -9.90
N GLU A 49 1.13 -5.11 -9.52
CA GLU A 49 0.67 -6.19 -10.41
C GLU A 49 0.00 -5.65 -11.69
N LYS A 50 -0.82 -4.60 -11.56
CA LYS A 50 -1.41 -3.92 -12.73
C LYS A 50 -0.37 -3.26 -13.63
N ALA A 51 0.68 -2.68 -13.04
CA ALA A 51 1.75 -2.09 -13.81
C ALA A 51 2.55 -3.17 -14.56
N GLU A 52 2.89 -4.27 -13.89
CA GLU A 52 3.57 -5.44 -14.48
C GLU A 52 2.79 -6.02 -15.66
N ASN A 53 1.49 -6.30 -15.48
CA ASN A 53 0.62 -6.82 -16.54
C ASN A 53 0.55 -5.87 -17.76
N LYS A 54 0.58 -4.56 -17.51
CA LYS A 54 0.58 -3.55 -18.58
C LYS A 54 1.91 -3.57 -19.34
N PHE A 55 3.04 -3.71 -18.66
CA PHE A 55 4.34 -3.84 -19.32
C PHE A 55 4.44 -5.12 -20.14
N GLU A 56 3.93 -6.24 -19.63
CA GLU A 56 3.89 -7.51 -20.35
C GLU A 56 3.07 -7.39 -21.65
N THR A 57 1.86 -6.83 -21.56
CA THR A 57 0.99 -6.61 -22.74
C THR A 57 1.68 -5.76 -23.81
N ILE A 58 2.29 -4.64 -23.41
CA ILE A 58 3.04 -3.77 -24.34
C ILE A 58 4.24 -4.52 -24.95
N GLY A 59 4.92 -5.33 -24.15
CA GLY A 59 6.05 -6.15 -24.61
C GLY A 59 5.66 -7.25 -25.60
N GLU A 60 4.42 -7.74 -25.53
CA GLU A 60 3.87 -8.68 -26.52
C GLU A 60 3.47 -7.97 -27.82
N GLU A 61 2.89 -6.78 -27.75
CA GLU A 61 2.47 -6.00 -28.93
C GLU A 61 3.64 -5.49 -29.78
N LEU A 62 4.84 -5.35 -29.19
CA LEU A 62 6.05 -4.87 -29.87
C LEU A 62 6.91 -5.99 -30.48
N LYS A 63 6.52 -7.27 -30.32
CA LYS A 63 7.19 -8.43 -30.94
C LYS A 63 6.65 -8.70 -32.34
#